data_AF-W1VEP0-F1
#
_entry.id   AF-W1VEP0-F1
#
_cell.length_a   1.000
_cell.length_b   1.000
_cell.length_c   1.000
_cell.angle_alpha   90.00
_cell.angle_beta   90.00
_cell.angle_gamma   90.00
#
_symmetry.space_group_name_H-M   'P 1'
#
loop_
_entity.id
_entity.type
_entity.pdbx_description
1 polymer ?
#
loop_
_entity_poly.entity_id
_entity_poly.type
_entity_poly.pdbx_seq_one_letter_code
_entity_poly.pdbx_strand_id
1 'polypeptide(L)'
;MNTSTTRSITYNGDRIEYELTIKRVKNMNMRITWDGVIHVSVNGYIPDHVIDKFVIENMSSIERARYKIDALNAKRSYGSSKWGYSSRKLCTN
;
A
#
# COMPACT_ATOMS: atom_id res chain seq x y z
N MET A 1 6.30 -7.74 22.30
CA MET A 1 5.18 -8.11 21.41
C MET A 1 4.84 -6.90 20.56
N ASN A 2 4.81 -7.04 19.25
CA ASN A 2 4.22 -6.08 18.33
C ASN A 2 2.72 -6.39 18.26
N THR A 3 1.88 -5.39 18.51
CA THR A 3 0.43 -5.54 18.42
C THR A 3 0.01 -5.08 17.02
N SER A 4 -0.61 -5.97 16.25
CA SER A 4 -1.33 -5.57 15.03
C SER A 4 -2.83 -5.57 15.30
N THR A 5 -3.51 -4.53 14.83
CA THR A 5 -4.95 -4.34 14.99
C THR A 5 -5.51 -3.79 13.69
N THR A 6 -6.57 -4.42 13.18
CA THR A 6 -7.30 -3.90 12.02
C THR A 6 -8.20 -2.76 12.46
N ARG A 7 -8.12 -1.62 11.77
CA ARG A 7 -8.96 -0.45 11.99
C ARG A 7 -9.63 -0.04 10.69
N SER A 8 -10.75 0.66 10.83
CA SER A 8 -11.48 1.19 9.69
C SER A 8 -11.90 2.63 9.94
N ILE A 9 -11.73 3.49 8.94
CA ILE A 9 -12.16 4.88 8.96
C ILE A 9 -13.18 5.12 7.85
N THR A 10 -14.04 6.11 8.04
CA THR A 10 -14.98 6.57 7.01
C THR A 10 -14.43 7.85 6.39
N TYR A 11 -14.25 7.85 5.07
CA TYR A 11 -13.75 9.00 4.32
C TYR A 11 -14.64 9.19 3.09
N ASN A 12 -15.26 10.37 2.94
CA ASN A 12 -16.17 10.70 1.82
C ASN A 12 -17.32 9.68 1.59
N GLY A 13 -17.72 8.96 2.64
CA GLY A 13 -18.74 7.90 2.56
C GLY A 13 -18.17 6.51 2.26
N ASP A 14 -16.89 6.41 1.91
CA ASP A 14 -16.19 5.14 1.72
C ASP A 14 -15.55 4.65 3.01
N ARG A 15 -15.65 3.35 3.27
CA ARG A 15 -14.98 2.69 4.38
C ARG A 15 -13.59 2.24 3.95
N ILE A 16 -12.57 2.81 4.57
CA ILE A 16 -11.17 2.45 4.33
C ILE A 16 -10.68 1.63 5.51
N GLU A 17 -10.23 0.41 5.23
CA GLU A 17 -9.65 -0.49 6.21
C GLU A 17 -8.12 -0.48 6.10
N TYR A 18 -7.46 -0.52 7.25
CA TYR A 18 -6.01 -0.59 7.33
C TYR A 18 -5.56 -1.39 8.55
N GLU A 19 -4.39 -2.01 8.43
CA GLU A 19 -3.77 -2.74 9.52
C GLU A 19 -2.80 -1.81 10.27
N LEU A 20 -3.10 -1.55 11.54
CA LEU A 20 -2.24 -0.78 12.42
C LEU A 20 -1.28 -1.70 13.16
N THR A 21 0.01 -1.53 12.96
CA THR A 21 1.06 -2.23 13.71
C THR A 21 1.79 -1.25 14.63
N ILE A 22 1.75 -1.54 15.93
CA ILE A 22 2.49 -0.78 16.94
C ILE A 22 3.88 -1.39 17.12
N LYS A 23 4.93 -0.59 16.87
CA LYS A 23 6.34 -0.97 17.04
C LYS A 23 7.20 0.23 17.42
N ARG A 24 8.44 -0.03 17.83
CA ARG A 24 9.43 1.01 18.15
C ARG A 24 9.98 1.67 16.88
N VAL A 25 9.18 2.54 16.26
CA VAL A 25 9.59 3.38 15.13
C VAL A 25 9.72 4.84 15.55
N LYS A 26 10.66 5.56 14.95
CA LYS A 26 10.80 7.01 15.15
C LYS A 26 9.69 7.78 14.43
N ASN A 27 9.35 7.35 13.21
CA ASN A 27 8.37 8.01 12.35
C ASN A 27 7.23 7.05 12.01
N MET A 28 6.02 7.59 11.86
CA MET A 28 4.91 6.83 11.27
C MET A 28 5.23 6.50 9.82
N ASN A 29 4.93 5.27 9.41
CA ASN A 29 5.13 4.85 8.04
C ASN A 29 3.91 4.10 7.53
N MET A 30 3.49 4.42 6.31
CA MET A 30 2.45 3.71 5.58
C MET A 30 3.07 2.91 4.44
N ARG A 31 2.55 1.71 4.19
CA ARG A 31 2.84 0.91 2.99
C ARG A 31 1.54 0.38 2.42
N ILE A 32 1.49 0.30 1.10
CA ILE A 32 0.38 -0.30 0.37
C ILE A 32 0.94 -1.52 -0.33
N THR A 33 0.42 -2.70 -0.01
CA THR A 33 0.81 -3.94 -0.67
C THR A 33 0.20 -4.05 -2.05
N TRP A 34 0.72 -4.97 -2.86
CA TRP A 34 0.20 -5.24 -4.21
C TRP A 34 -1.24 -5.77 -4.18
N ASP A 35 -1.67 -6.33 -3.03
CA ASP A 35 -3.04 -6.75 -2.74
C ASP A 35 -3.98 -5.57 -2.45
N GLY A 36 -3.45 -4.34 -2.36
CA GLY A 36 -4.22 -3.14 -2.03
C GLY A 36 -4.45 -2.95 -0.53
N VAL A 37 -3.84 -3.79 0.32
CA VAL A 37 -3.94 -3.68 1.78
C VAL A 37 -3.01 -2.57 2.29
N ILE A 38 -3.52 -1.76 3.21
CA ILE A 38 -2.79 -0.64 3.79
C ILE A 38 -2.22 -1.08 5.13
N HIS A 39 -0.90 -1.05 5.27
CA HIS A 39 -0.20 -1.31 6.53
C HIS A 39 0.37 -0.02 7.09
N VAL A 40 -0.01 0.32 8.31
CA VAL A 40 0.46 1.51 9.03
C VAL A 40 1.30 1.07 10.21
N SER A 41 2.50 1.62 10.31
CA SER A 41 3.48 1.35 11.34
C SER A 41 3.65 2.58 12.22
N VAL A 42 3.33 2.47 13.52
CA VAL A 42 3.36 3.61 14.44
C VAL A 42 4.07 3.29 15.74
N ASN A 43 4.46 4.36 16.44
CA ASN A 43 4.86 4.28 17.84
C ASN A 43 3.61 4.31 18.74
N GLY A 44 3.62 3.55 19.83
CA GLY A 44 2.47 3.40 20.74
C GLY A 44 2.14 4.65 21.56
N TYR A 45 3.00 5.68 21.54
CA TYR A 45 2.73 6.98 22.17
C TYR A 45 1.88 7.91 21.30
N ILE A 46 1.63 7.55 20.05
CA ILE A 46 0.85 8.38 19.12
C ILE A 46 -0.63 8.05 19.31
N PRO A 47 -1.49 9.06 19.52
CA PRO A 47 -2.91 8.82 19.72
C PRO A 47 -3.61 8.46 18.39
N ASP A 48 -4.65 7.64 18.51
CA ASP A 48 -5.40 7.09 17.37
C ASP A 48 -5.88 8.13 16.36
N HIS A 49 -6.38 9.28 16.82
CA HIS A 49 -6.89 10.33 15.93
C HIS A 49 -5.80 10.94 15.02
N VAL A 50 -4.54 10.95 15.46
CA VAL A 50 -3.41 11.40 14.64
C VAL A 50 -3.09 10.37 13.56
N ILE A 51 -3.26 9.09 13.87
CA ILE A 51 -3.09 7.98 12.93
C ILE A 51 -4.16 8.08 11.84
N ASP A 52 -5.42 8.26 12.23
CA ASP A 52 -6.53 8.43 11.29
C ASP A 52 -6.33 9.65 10.39
N LYS A 53 -5.92 10.79 10.95
CA LYS A 53 -5.57 12.00 10.20
C LYS A 53 -4.45 11.76 9.20
N PHE A 54 -3.41 11.03 9.60
CA PHE A 54 -2.29 10.69 8.72
C PHE A 54 -2.75 9.83 7.54
N VAL A 55 -3.67 8.89 7.75
CA VAL A 55 -4.24 8.09 6.65
C VAL A 55 -5.03 8.97 5.68
N ILE A 56 -5.86 9.87 6.21
CA ILE A 56 -6.68 10.80 5.43
C ILE A 56 -5.80 11.75 4.59
N GLU A 57 -4.74 12.31 5.17
CA GLU A 57 -3.80 13.19 4.46
C GLU A 57 -3.10 12.48 3.29
N ASN A 58 -2.92 11.17 3.39
CA ASN A 58 -2.27 10.35 2.36
C ASN A 58 -3.27 9.70 1.37
N MET A 59 -4.55 10.07 1.41
CA MET A 59 -5.58 9.44 0.60
C MET A 59 -5.30 9.50 -0.91
N SER A 60 -4.78 10.62 -1.40
CA SER A 60 -4.37 10.76 -2.81
C SER A 60 -3.31 9.74 -3.24
N SER A 61 -2.43 9.32 -2.33
CA SER A 61 -1.44 8.27 -2.60
C SER A 61 -2.08 6.88 -2.61
N ILE A 62 -3.07 6.65 -1.75
CA ILE A 62 -3.84 5.41 -1.68
C ILE A 62 -4.62 5.19 -2.98
N GLU A 63 -5.33 6.21 -3.44
CA GLU A 63 -6.09 6.17 -4.70
C GLU A 63 -5.18 5.87 -5.89
N ARG A 64 -4.04 6.57 -5.98
CA ARG A 64 -3.04 6.34 -7.04
C ARG A 64 -2.47 4.92 -7.00
N ALA A 65 -2.23 4.37 -5.80
CA ALA A 65 -1.72 3.02 -5.65
C ALA A 65 -2.75 1.98 -6.11
N ARG A 66 -4.01 2.11 -5.68
CA ARG A 66 -5.13 1.24 -6.11
C ARG A 66 -5.30 1.27 -7.63
N TYR A 67 -5.36 2.46 -8.22
CA TYR A 67 -5.44 2.61 -9.68
C TYR A 67 -4.30 1.91 -10.43
N LYS A 68 -3.06 2.02 -9.91
CA LYS A 68 -1.91 1.32 -10.50
C LYS A 68 -2.03 -0.20 -10.37
N ILE A 69 -2.50 -0.70 -9.23
CA ILE A 69 -2.72 -2.13 -9.00
C ILE A 69 -3.79 -2.66 -9.96
N ASP A 70 -4.91 -1.97 -10.11
CA ASP A 70 -5.99 -2.34 -11.04
C ASP A 70 -5.51 -2.35 -12.49
N ALA A 71 -4.75 -1.31 -12.89
CA ALA A 71 -4.16 -1.25 -14.22
C ALA A 71 -3.15 -2.39 -14.47
N LEU A 72 -2.37 -2.77 -13.46
CA LEU A 72 -1.44 -3.91 -13.55
C LEU A 72 -2.19 -5.24 -13.62
N ASN A 73 -3.26 -5.40 -12.85
CA ASN A 73 -4.10 -6.60 -12.88
C ASN A 73 -4.82 -6.75 -14.23
N ALA A 74 -5.33 -5.65 -14.81
CA ALA A 74 -5.90 -5.64 -16.16
C ALA A 74 -4.83 -5.97 -17.24
N LYS A 75 -3.61 -5.44 -17.13
CA LYS A 75 -2.52 -5.82 -18.05
C LYS A 75 -2.14 -7.30 -17.92
N ARG A 76 -2.15 -7.86 -16.71
CA ARG A 76 -1.91 -9.29 -16.48
C ARG A 76 -3.00 -10.16 -17.13
N SER A 77 -4.27 -9.76 -17.06
CA SER A 77 -5.35 -10.50 -17.72
C SER A 77 -5.28 -10.46 -19.25
N TYR A 78 -4.80 -9.35 -19.83
CA TYR A 78 -4.62 -9.20 -21.28
C TYR A 78 -3.26 -9.70 -21.82
N GLY A 79 -2.29 -10.00 -20.95
CA GLY A 79 -0.88 -10.17 -21.32
C GLY A 79 -0.30 -11.59 -21.25
N SER A 80 -1.11 -12.65 -21.27
CA SER A 80 -0.63 -14.05 -21.25
C SER A 80 -0.29 -14.61 -22.64
N SER A 81 -0.39 -13.83 -23.71
CA SER A 81 0.06 -14.27 -25.03
C SER A 81 1.35 -13.57 -25.44
N LYS A 82 2.43 -14.36 -25.48
CA LYS A 82 3.53 -14.26 -26.47
C LYS A 82 4.71 -13.32 -26.11
N TRP A 83 5.65 -13.86 -25.32
CA TRP A 83 7.10 -13.51 -25.25
C TRP A 83 7.51 -12.08 -24.81
N GLY A 84 8.41 -11.99 -23.82
CA GLY A 84 9.02 -10.70 -23.45
C GLY A 84 10.22 -10.73 -22.49
N TYR A 85 10.95 -11.83 -22.34
CA TYR A 85 12.31 -11.80 -21.78
C TYR A 85 13.26 -12.47 -22.78
N SER A 86 13.77 -11.71 -23.73
CA SER A 86 14.94 -12.10 -24.53
C SER A 86 16.19 -11.48 -23.91
N SER A 87 16.71 -12.11 -22.86
CA SER A 87 18.12 -11.90 -22.48
C SER A 87 18.99 -12.61 -23.52
N ARG A 88 19.28 -11.96 -24.64
CA ARG A 88 20.38 -12.37 -25.51
C ARG A 88 21.41 -11.25 -25.56
N LYS A 89 22.58 -11.64 -25.04
CA LYS A 89 23.88 -10.97 -25.09
C LYS A 89 24.04 -10.12 -26.34
N LEU A 90 24.35 -8.84 -26.17
CA LEU A 90 25.17 -8.11 -27.13
C LEU A 90 26.54 -7.96 -26.50
N CYS A 91 27.36 -8.98 -26.72
CA CYS A 91 28.78 -8.76 -26.90
C CYS A 91 28.91 -8.08 -28.27
N THR A 92 29.41 -6.87 -28.31
CA THR A 92 29.98 -6.26 -29.50
C THR A 92 31.36 -5.75 -29.11
N ASN A 93 32.35 -6.15 -29.93
CA ASN A 93 33.79 -6.01 -29.77
C ASN A 93 34.28 -4.59 -29.54
#